data_AF-A0A060WAI8-F1
#
_entry.id   AF-A0A060WAI8-F1
#
_cell.length_a   1.000
_cell.length_b   1.000
_cell.length_c   1.000
_cell.angle_alpha   90.00
_cell.angle_beta   90.00
_cell.angle_gamma   90.00
#
_symmetry.space_group_name_H-M   'P 1'
#
loop_
_entity.id
_entity.type
_entity.pdbx_description
1 polymer ?
#
loop_
_entity_poly.entity_id
_entity_poly.type
_entity_poly.pdbx_seq_one_letter_code
_entity_poly.pdbx_strand_id
1 'polypeptide(L)'
;MEVFFNSSLLFISHKPLNSSIGDKTVYEQCDGMPAVLLFYLVLQFINMFLGIPANVMVLWLLHKNKSDSTTSDIFILHLAILDTFFCLIPPLELANIVYLTTSSTWYVLRFFYGVKDSSPLFLSCICLDRYMAVLHPITFTELKDRSHRPVLAAVVWIVTLAYSTAKCVGNIVNFDKVFTVMILASFAFMVFCNVAILWALRQSGPGRDEMHPVKKRAFKMVLIILAIIVLNYFPPVALFPFQQYFSPDVFQCYIHYIAFGFMDISSSIQPVLYLSKEKILPQKPGCCCIRNTANSG
;
A
#
# COMPACT_ATOMS: atom_id res chain seq x y z
N MET A 1 9.04 -17.65 45.12
CA MET A 1 7.76 -17.14 44.57
C MET A 1 7.68 -15.69 44.99
N GLU A 2 8.18 -14.79 44.14
CA GLU A 2 7.89 -13.35 44.17
C GLU A 2 8.32 -12.81 42.80
N VAL A 3 7.35 -12.23 42.11
CA VAL A 3 7.37 -11.86 40.70
C VAL A 3 7.74 -10.37 40.64
N PHE A 4 8.92 -10.03 40.13
CA PHE A 4 9.21 -8.67 39.68
C PHE A 4 8.95 -8.58 38.17
N PHE A 5 7.78 -8.05 37.84
CA PHE A 5 7.44 -7.56 36.50
C PHE A 5 8.43 -6.46 36.11
N ASN A 6 9.19 -6.67 35.04
CA ASN A 6 9.94 -5.60 34.38
C ASN A 6 9.32 -5.40 33.00
N SER A 7 8.38 -4.45 32.91
CA SER A 7 7.57 -4.18 31.72
C SER A 7 7.73 -2.72 31.30
N SER A 8 8.86 -2.36 30.70
CA SER A 8 9.07 -1.03 30.10
C SER A 8 10.09 -1.04 28.96
N LEU A 9 9.86 -1.85 27.91
CA LEU A 9 10.74 -1.87 26.73
C LEU A 9 9.93 -1.85 25.43
N LEU A 10 8.88 -1.03 25.40
CA LEU A 10 7.87 -1.13 24.35
C LEU A 10 8.26 -0.48 23.04
N PHE A 11 9.19 0.48 22.98
CA PHE A 11 9.65 1.04 21.71
C PHE A 11 10.97 1.78 21.98
N ILE A 12 12.03 1.68 21.17
CA ILE A 12 13.22 2.54 21.34
C ILE A 12 13.45 3.32 20.04
N SER A 13 13.56 4.64 20.21
CA SER A 13 13.91 5.58 19.14
C SER A 13 15.39 5.47 18.77
N HIS A 14 15.68 5.79 17.51
CA HIS A 14 16.99 5.93 16.88
C HIS A 14 18.21 6.08 17.79
N LYS A 15 19.21 5.20 17.63
CA LYS A 15 20.53 5.26 18.26
C LYS A 15 21.40 6.40 17.69
N PRO A 16 21.84 7.40 18.48
CA PRO A 16 23.04 8.17 18.19
C PRO A 16 24.22 7.62 19.02
N LEU A 17 25.38 7.54 18.38
CA LEU A 17 26.63 7.06 18.98
C LEU A 17 27.21 8.15 19.93
N ASN A 18 26.67 8.30 21.15
CA ASN A 18 27.30 8.93 22.35
C ASN A 18 26.28 9.64 23.26
N SER A 19 25.68 8.95 24.22
CA SER A 19 25.22 9.57 25.47
C SER A 19 24.82 8.53 26.51
N SER A 20 25.46 8.57 27.68
CA SER A 20 25.22 7.72 28.85
C SER A 20 24.12 8.30 29.76
N ILE A 21 22.90 8.45 29.25
CA ILE A 21 21.71 8.84 30.03
C ILE A 21 20.63 7.80 29.69
N GLY A 22 20.03 7.17 30.70
CA GLY A 22 19.12 6.03 30.56
C GLY A 22 18.14 6.18 29.39
N ASP A 23 18.15 5.19 28.51
CA ASP A 23 17.37 5.17 27.27
C ASP A 23 15.87 5.28 27.60
N LYS A 24 15.22 6.38 27.19
CA LYS A 24 13.76 6.49 27.25
C LYS A 24 13.16 5.70 26.09
N THR A 25 12.18 4.87 26.39
CA THR A 25 11.38 4.21 25.35
C THR A 25 10.54 5.23 24.57
N VAL A 26 10.08 4.94 23.34
CA VAL A 26 9.15 5.82 22.60
C VAL A 26 7.85 5.98 23.37
N TYR A 27 7.43 4.98 24.16
CA TYR A 27 6.30 5.15 25.08
C TYR A 27 6.61 6.21 26.14
N GLU A 28 7.77 6.15 26.79
CA GLU A 28 8.20 7.17 27.77
C GLU A 28 8.50 8.53 27.13
N GLN A 29 8.92 8.56 25.86
CA GLN A 29 9.15 9.76 25.08
C GLN A 29 7.82 10.41 24.66
N CYS A 30 6.79 9.59 24.38
CA CYS A 30 5.48 10.01 23.91
C CYS A 30 4.37 9.85 24.97
N ASP A 31 4.74 9.74 26.25
CA ASP A 31 3.80 9.45 27.36
C ASP A 31 2.70 10.51 27.50
N GLY A 32 2.98 11.76 27.08
CA GLY A 32 1.99 12.82 27.02
C GLY A 32 0.91 12.67 25.93
N MET A 33 1.01 11.68 25.04
CA MET A 33 0.13 11.49 23.87
C MET A 33 -0.30 10.03 23.65
N PRO A 34 -0.86 9.34 24.65
CA PRO A 34 -1.18 7.91 24.56
C PRO A 34 -2.25 7.61 23.50
N ALA A 35 -3.15 8.56 23.23
CA ALA A 35 -4.24 8.39 22.26
C ALA A 35 -3.73 8.10 20.83
N VAL A 36 -2.62 8.72 20.42
CA VAL A 36 -2.05 8.50 19.08
C VAL A 36 -1.39 7.14 18.96
N LEU A 37 -0.67 6.72 19.99
CA LEU A 37 -0.08 5.38 20.05
C LEU A 37 -1.18 4.31 20.02
N LEU A 38 -2.24 4.49 20.81
CA LEU A 38 -3.40 3.60 20.80
C LEU A 38 -4.07 3.54 19.42
N PHE A 39 -4.26 4.69 18.76
CA PHE A 39 -4.77 4.75 17.40
C PHE A 39 -3.92 3.93 16.43
N TYR A 40 -2.60 4.13 16.45
CA TYR A 40 -1.67 3.41 15.57
C TYR A 40 -1.69 1.90 15.83
N LEU A 41 -1.66 1.48 17.10
CA LEU A 41 -1.73 0.07 17.49
C LEU A 41 -3.04 -0.57 17.03
N VAL A 42 -4.18 0.10 17.19
CA VAL A 42 -5.48 -0.41 16.72
C VAL A 42 -5.45 -0.65 15.22
N LEU A 43 -4.86 0.26 14.44
CA LEU A 43 -4.71 0.07 12.98
C LEU A 43 -3.80 -1.09 12.62
N GLN A 44 -2.71 -1.30 13.36
CA GLN A 44 -1.84 -2.46 13.19
C GLN A 44 -2.59 -3.77 13.47
N PHE A 45 -3.42 -3.82 14.52
CA PHE A 45 -4.27 -4.98 14.81
C PHE A 45 -5.28 -5.23 13.69
N ILE A 46 -5.92 -4.18 13.17
CA ILE A 46 -6.83 -4.29 12.01
C ILE A 46 -6.09 -4.88 10.82
N ASN A 47 -4.87 -4.40 10.52
CA ASN A 47 -4.05 -4.93 9.44
C ASN A 47 -3.67 -6.39 9.64
N MET A 48 -3.33 -6.79 10.86
CA MET A 48 -3.02 -8.18 11.17
C MET A 48 -4.24 -9.09 10.93
N PHE A 49 -5.41 -8.73 11.45
CA PHE A 49 -6.59 -9.60 11.39
C PHE A 49 -7.38 -9.52 10.08
N LEU A 50 -7.38 -8.39 9.38
CA LEU A 50 -8.10 -8.22 8.12
C LEU A 50 -7.15 -8.24 6.91
N GLY A 51 -5.99 -7.60 7.04
CA GLY A 51 -5.01 -7.49 5.97
C GLY A 51 -4.40 -8.85 5.60
N ILE A 52 -3.99 -9.67 6.56
CA ILE A 52 -3.45 -11.02 6.29
C ILE A 52 -4.43 -11.88 5.48
N PRO A 53 -5.66 -12.16 5.96
CA PRO A 53 -6.57 -13.03 5.22
C PRO A 53 -6.99 -12.43 3.88
N ALA A 54 -7.16 -11.10 3.80
CA ALA A 54 -7.53 -10.46 2.54
C ALA A 54 -6.41 -10.56 1.49
N ASN A 55 -5.15 -10.29 1.86
CA ASN A 55 -4.02 -10.40 0.93
C ASN A 55 -3.73 -11.86 0.56
N VAL A 56 -3.78 -12.80 1.50
CA VAL A 56 -3.63 -14.24 1.20
C VAL A 56 -4.72 -14.72 0.24
N MET A 57 -5.97 -14.26 0.41
CA MET A 57 -7.06 -14.58 -0.52
C MET A 57 -6.81 -13.99 -1.92
N VAL A 58 -6.29 -12.77 -2.02
CA VAL A 58 -5.88 -12.18 -3.30
C VAL A 58 -4.80 -13.04 -3.97
N LEU A 59 -3.75 -13.43 -3.24
CA LEU A 59 -2.69 -14.29 -3.76
C LEU A 59 -3.24 -15.64 -4.24
N TRP A 60 -4.16 -16.24 -3.47
CA TRP A 60 -4.79 -17.50 -3.84
C TRP A 60 -5.64 -17.39 -5.12
N LEU A 61 -6.44 -16.34 -5.25
CA LEU A 61 -7.25 -16.11 -6.46
C LEU A 61 -6.37 -15.85 -7.69
N LEU A 62 -5.32 -15.04 -7.55
CA LEU A 62 -4.38 -14.78 -8.64
C LEU A 62 -3.65 -16.05 -9.08
N HIS A 63 -3.30 -16.92 -8.13
CA HIS A 63 -2.69 -18.21 -8.44
C HIS A 63 -3.68 -19.15 -9.16
N LYS A 64 -4.94 -19.20 -8.70
CA LYS A 64 -5.98 -20.06 -9.28
C LYS A 64 -6.42 -19.61 -10.67
N ASN A 65 -6.56 -18.31 -10.89
CA ASN A 65 -7.08 -17.71 -12.13
C ASN A 65 -5.97 -17.41 -13.16
N LYS A 66 -4.84 -18.13 -13.10
CA LYS A 66 -3.67 -17.87 -13.97
C LYS A 66 -3.98 -17.91 -15.48
N SER A 67 -5.04 -18.60 -15.89
CA SER A 67 -5.51 -18.65 -17.28
C SER A 67 -6.20 -17.36 -17.75
N ASP A 68 -6.78 -16.58 -16.84
CA ASP A 68 -7.57 -15.38 -17.12
C ASP A 68 -6.90 -14.09 -16.60
N SER A 69 -5.59 -14.15 -16.30
CA SER A 69 -4.93 -13.07 -15.56
C SER A 69 -5.02 -11.74 -16.31
N THR A 70 -5.54 -10.72 -15.64
CA THR A 70 -5.46 -9.35 -16.16
C THR A 70 -4.02 -8.89 -16.09
N THR A 71 -3.69 -7.92 -16.94
CA THR A 71 -2.32 -7.48 -17.05
C THR A 71 -1.84 -6.75 -15.78
N SER A 72 -2.75 -6.17 -14.99
CA SER A 72 -2.46 -5.53 -13.69
C SER A 72 -2.16 -6.55 -12.58
N ASP A 73 -2.50 -7.82 -12.77
CA ASP A 73 -2.44 -8.86 -11.72
C ASP A 73 -1.02 -9.09 -11.20
N ILE A 74 0.00 -8.88 -12.04
CA ILE A 74 1.42 -8.98 -11.63
C ILE A 74 1.75 -7.96 -10.54
N PHE A 75 1.33 -6.70 -10.71
CA PHE A 75 1.60 -5.66 -9.71
C PHE A 75 0.76 -5.88 -8.44
N ILE A 76 -0.48 -6.35 -8.59
CA ILE A 76 -1.35 -6.70 -7.47
C ILE A 76 -0.78 -7.87 -6.67
N LEU A 77 -0.22 -8.88 -7.34
CA LEU A 77 0.47 -10.00 -6.72
C LEU A 77 1.64 -9.50 -5.85
N HIS A 78 2.52 -8.68 -6.42
CA HIS A 78 3.67 -8.15 -5.67
C HIS A 78 3.24 -7.27 -4.49
N LEU A 79 2.24 -6.41 -4.69
CA LEU A 79 1.69 -5.60 -3.61
C LEU A 79 1.09 -6.46 -2.49
N ALA A 80 0.34 -7.51 -2.82
CA ALA A 80 -0.23 -8.42 -1.83
C ALA A 80 0.85 -9.21 -1.06
N ILE A 81 1.97 -9.55 -1.70
CA ILE A 81 3.15 -10.13 -1.01
C ILE A 81 3.72 -9.12 0.00
N LEU A 82 3.92 -7.86 -0.42
CA LEU A 82 4.42 -6.80 0.47
C LEU A 82 3.51 -6.56 1.67
N ASP A 83 2.21 -6.43 1.42
CA ASP A 83 1.22 -6.18 2.45
C ASP A 83 1.08 -7.37 3.40
N THR A 84 1.18 -8.61 2.91
CA THR A 84 1.19 -9.81 3.77
C THR A 84 2.40 -9.81 4.71
N PHE A 85 3.60 -9.53 4.19
CA PHE A 85 4.79 -9.42 5.03
C PHE A 85 4.67 -8.30 6.05
N PHE A 86 4.15 -7.14 5.65
CA PHE A 86 3.93 -6.02 6.55
C PHE A 86 2.92 -6.35 7.66
N CYS A 87 1.83 -7.04 7.35
CA CYS A 87 0.82 -7.41 8.36
C CYS A 87 1.35 -8.45 9.37
N LEU A 88 2.45 -9.15 9.07
CA LEU A 88 3.16 -10.05 9.99
C LEU A 88 4.19 -9.32 10.89
N ILE A 89 4.41 -8.01 10.69
CA ILE A 89 5.35 -7.22 11.49
C ILE A 89 4.83 -6.95 12.90
N PRO A 90 3.57 -6.53 13.14
CA PRO A 90 3.06 -6.34 14.50
C PRO A 90 3.20 -7.56 15.42
N PRO A 91 2.87 -8.81 15.00
CA PRO A 91 3.08 -9.97 15.87
C PRO A 91 4.56 -10.31 16.08
N LEU A 92 5.43 -10.06 15.09
CA LEU A 92 6.88 -10.21 15.25
C LEU A 92 7.45 -9.19 16.24
N GLU A 93 6.97 -7.95 16.18
CA GLU A 93 7.32 -6.87 17.10
C GLU A 93 6.92 -7.23 18.53
N LEU A 94 5.67 -7.67 18.72
CA LEU A 94 5.19 -8.15 20.03
C LEU A 94 6.00 -9.34 20.55
N ALA A 95 6.29 -10.34 19.71
CA ALA A 95 7.10 -11.48 20.09
C ALA A 95 8.54 -11.07 20.46
N ASN A 96 9.10 -10.06 19.79
CA ASN A 96 10.41 -9.53 20.13
C ASN A 96 10.42 -8.87 21.50
N ILE A 97 9.38 -8.09 21.81
CA ILE A 97 9.24 -7.39 23.08
C ILE A 97 9.06 -8.39 24.23
N VAL A 98 8.22 -9.41 24.06
CA VAL A 98 7.85 -10.33 25.15
C VAL A 98 8.89 -11.45 25.35
N TYR A 99 9.48 -11.96 24.27
CA TYR A 99 10.26 -13.21 24.33
C TYR A 99 11.70 -13.08 23.82
N LEU A 100 11.93 -12.42 22.68
CA LEU A 100 13.25 -12.51 22.02
C LEU A 100 14.26 -11.51 22.57
N THR A 101 13.84 -10.30 22.97
CA THR A 101 14.69 -9.21 23.52
C THR A 101 16.03 -9.00 22.82
N THR A 102 16.10 -9.29 21.51
CA THR A 102 17.37 -9.32 20.76
C THR A 102 17.51 -8.09 19.88
N SER A 103 18.68 -7.44 19.90
CA SER A 103 18.96 -6.25 19.07
C SER A 103 18.94 -6.52 17.56
N SER A 104 19.10 -7.78 17.13
CA SER A 104 19.02 -8.20 15.72
C SER A 104 17.62 -8.03 15.13
N THR A 105 16.57 -8.32 15.90
CA THR A 105 15.18 -8.24 15.44
C THR A 105 14.79 -6.80 15.07
N TRP A 106 15.41 -5.80 15.68
CA TRP A 106 15.19 -4.38 15.35
C TRP A 106 15.58 -4.04 13.91
N TYR A 107 16.70 -4.58 13.41
CA TYR A 107 17.11 -4.39 12.01
C TYR A 107 16.11 -5.03 11.05
N VAL A 108 15.59 -6.20 11.42
CA VAL A 108 14.56 -6.92 10.65
C VAL A 108 13.28 -6.09 10.58
N LEU A 109 12.78 -5.59 11.71
CA LEU A 109 11.59 -4.72 11.76
C LEU A 109 11.78 -3.48 10.88
N ARG A 110 12.93 -2.80 11.01
CA ARG A 110 13.24 -1.58 10.24
C ARG A 110 13.32 -1.83 8.74
N PHE A 111 13.86 -2.97 8.33
CA PHE A 111 13.87 -3.40 6.93
C PHE A 111 12.45 -3.56 6.39
N PHE A 112 11.58 -4.28 7.10
CA PHE A 112 10.20 -4.50 6.65
C PHE A 112 9.33 -3.24 6.66
N TYR A 113 9.51 -2.35 7.65
CA TYR A 113 8.90 -1.01 7.58
C TYR A 113 9.38 -0.25 6.34
N GLY A 114 10.66 -0.37 5.96
CA GLY A 114 11.16 0.23 4.72
C GLY A 114 10.55 -0.38 3.46
N VAL A 115 10.25 -1.67 3.50
CA VAL A 115 9.57 -2.36 2.39
C VAL A 115 8.16 -1.78 2.22
N LYS A 116 7.43 -1.58 3.31
CA LYS A 116 6.07 -1.01 3.31
C LYS A 116 6.04 0.46 2.85
N ASP A 117 7.02 1.26 3.23
CA ASP A 117 7.16 2.65 2.77
C ASP A 117 7.16 2.75 1.24
N SER A 118 7.64 1.72 0.55
CA SER A 118 7.76 1.66 -0.91
C SER A 118 6.53 1.05 -1.61
N SER A 119 5.52 0.56 -0.88
CA SER A 119 4.25 0.06 -1.44
C SER A 119 3.54 1.04 -2.41
N PRO A 120 3.59 2.38 -2.22
CA PRO A 120 3.05 3.35 -3.18
C PRO A 120 3.62 3.24 -4.60
N LEU A 121 4.82 2.69 -4.78
CA LEU A 121 5.42 2.47 -6.10
C LEU A 121 4.67 1.38 -6.89
N PHE A 122 4.29 0.28 -6.24
CA PHE A 122 3.47 -0.76 -6.87
C PHE A 122 2.06 -0.25 -7.16
N LEU A 123 1.48 0.56 -6.27
CA LEU A 123 0.19 1.22 -6.52
C LEU A 123 0.24 2.20 -7.70
N SER A 124 1.35 2.92 -7.84
CA SER A 124 1.60 3.77 -9.00
C SER A 124 1.65 2.93 -10.28
N CYS A 125 2.32 1.77 -10.28
CA CYS A 125 2.32 0.86 -11.42
C CYS A 125 0.91 0.35 -11.78
N ILE A 126 0.08 0.02 -10.78
CA ILE A 126 -1.33 -0.37 -11.00
C ILE A 126 -2.12 0.79 -11.63
N CYS A 127 -1.92 2.03 -11.15
CA CYS A 127 -2.58 3.21 -11.70
C CYS A 127 -2.13 3.50 -13.13
N LEU A 128 -0.84 3.39 -13.42
CA LEU A 128 -0.27 3.52 -14.77
C LEU A 128 -0.88 2.48 -15.71
N ASP A 129 -0.97 1.23 -15.27
CA ASP A 129 -1.51 0.16 -16.09
C ASP A 129 -2.96 0.42 -16.50
N ARG A 130 -3.79 0.83 -15.52
CA ARG A 130 -5.17 1.21 -15.78
C ARG A 130 -5.29 2.45 -16.64
N TYR A 131 -4.41 3.42 -16.47
CA TYR A 131 -4.33 4.61 -17.30
C TYR A 131 -4.08 4.24 -18.76
N MET A 132 -3.07 3.42 -19.02
CA MET A 132 -2.72 2.96 -20.36
C MET A 132 -3.87 2.16 -21.00
N ALA A 133 -4.52 1.27 -20.24
CA ALA A 133 -5.65 0.49 -20.73
C ALA A 133 -6.85 1.34 -21.18
N VAL A 134 -7.12 2.45 -20.48
CA VAL A 134 -8.29 3.30 -20.74
C VAL A 134 -8.00 4.38 -21.78
N LEU A 135 -6.86 5.07 -21.67
CA LEU A 135 -6.56 6.22 -22.54
C LEU A 135 -5.78 5.83 -23.80
N HIS A 136 -5.04 4.73 -23.78
CA HIS A 136 -4.19 4.29 -24.89
C HIS A 136 -4.42 2.82 -25.24
N PRO A 137 -5.65 2.39 -25.60
CA PRO A 137 -5.99 0.98 -25.78
C PRO A 137 -5.21 0.28 -26.90
N ILE A 138 -4.84 1.00 -27.97
CA ILE A 138 -4.04 0.46 -29.09
C ILE A 138 -2.63 0.14 -28.60
N THR A 139 -1.93 1.13 -28.03
CA THR A 139 -0.60 0.97 -27.43
C THR A 139 -0.61 -0.07 -26.32
N PHE A 140 -1.65 -0.12 -25.50
CA PHE A 140 -1.82 -1.13 -24.46
C PHE A 140 -1.92 -2.56 -25.02
N THR A 141 -2.61 -2.73 -26.15
CA THR A 141 -2.74 -4.02 -26.84
C THR A 141 -1.42 -4.45 -27.48
N GLU A 142 -0.65 -3.52 -28.05
CA GLU A 142 0.70 -3.78 -28.58
C GLU A 142 1.71 -4.10 -27.47
N LEU A 143 1.60 -3.42 -26.33
CA LEU A 143 2.44 -3.66 -25.16
C LEU A 143 2.08 -4.95 -24.42
N LYS A 144 0.83 -5.45 -24.56
CA LYS A 144 0.35 -6.69 -23.93
C LYS A 144 1.24 -7.89 -24.25
N ASP A 145 1.86 -7.91 -25.43
CA ASP A 145 2.73 -9.00 -25.92
C ASP A 145 4.21 -8.88 -25.48
N ARG A 146 4.59 -7.79 -24.79
CA ARG A 146 5.99 -7.50 -24.43
C ARG A 146 6.22 -7.57 -22.91
N SER A 147 7.34 -8.17 -22.50
CA SER A 147 7.84 -8.40 -21.13
C SER A 147 8.14 -7.15 -20.27
N HIS A 148 7.46 -6.02 -20.48
CA HIS A 148 7.73 -4.75 -19.79
C HIS A 148 7.27 -4.74 -18.32
N ARG A 149 6.21 -5.48 -17.97
CA ARG A 149 5.64 -5.50 -16.61
C ARG A 149 6.55 -6.21 -15.60
N PRO A 150 7.11 -7.40 -15.91
CA PRO A 150 8.13 -8.00 -15.04
C PRO A 150 9.35 -7.10 -14.87
N VAL A 151 9.79 -6.40 -15.92
CA VAL A 151 10.90 -5.44 -15.84
C VAL A 151 10.55 -4.29 -14.89
N LEU A 152 9.37 -3.68 -15.05
CA LEU A 152 8.93 -2.61 -14.16
C LEU A 152 8.79 -3.08 -12.70
N ALA A 153 8.24 -4.27 -12.48
CA ALA A 153 8.17 -4.88 -11.16
C ALA A 153 9.56 -5.14 -10.56
N ALA A 154 10.51 -5.62 -11.36
CA ALA A 154 11.89 -5.81 -10.93
C ALA A 154 12.56 -4.49 -10.56
N VAL A 155 12.36 -3.42 -11.35
CA VAL A 155 12.85 -2.07 -11.03
C VAL A 155 12.27 -1.58 -9.70
N VAL A 156 10.96 -1.72 -9.49
CA VAL A 156 10.32 -1.33 -8.23
C VAL A 156 10.89 -2.14 -7.07
N TRP A 157 11.08 -3.46 -7.23
CA TRP A 157 11.73 -4.29 -6.21
C TRP A 157 13.15 -3.85 -5.87
N ILE A 158 13.96 -3.52 -6.88
CA ILE A 158 15.33 -3.01 -6.66
C ILE A 158 15.29 -1.73 -5.83
N VAL A 159 14.42 -0.78 -6.20
CA VAL A 159 14.24 0.47 -5.45
C VAL A 159 13.77 0.20 -4.02
N THR A 160 12.77 -0.66 -3.84
CA THR A 160 12.26 -1.07 -2.53
C THR A 160 13.36 -1.69 -1.67
N LEU A 161 14.10 -2.66 -2.19
CA LEU A 161 15.17 -3.34 -1.44
C LEU A 161 16.31 -2.38 -1.09
N ALA A 162 16.70 -1.49 -2.01
CA ALA A 162 17.70 -0.47 -1.75
C ALA A 162 17.25 0.49 -0.63
N TYR A 163 16.02 0.99 -0.73
CA TYR A 163 15.43 1.86 0.29
C TYR A 163 15.30 1.15 1.65
N SER A 164 14.83 -0.09 1.68
CA SER A 164 14.70 -0.88 2.91
C SER A 164 16.04 -1.19 3.57
N THR A 165 17.06 -1.49 2.77
CA THR A 165 18.42 -1.73 3.27
C THR A 165 19.02 -0.46 3.85
N ALA A 166 18.85 0.65 3.13
CA ALA A 166 19.25 1.98 3.58
C ALA A 166 18.56 2.37 4.91
N LYS A 167 17.24 2.12 5.01
CA LYS A 167 16.48 2.31 6.25
C LYS A 167 17.04 1.42 7.35
N CYS A 168 17.24 0.13 7.09
CA CYS A 168 17.76 -0.85 8.06
C CYS A 168 19.08 -0.41 8.70
N VAL A 169 20.07 -0.01 7.90
CA VAL A 169 21.39 0.42 8.40
C VAL A 169 21.31 1.75 9.17
N GLY A 170 20.44 2.65 8.73
CA GLY A 170 20.02 3.81 9.52
C GLY A 170 21.04 4.93 9.73
N ASN A 171 22.16 4.91 8.99
CA ASN A 171 23.25 5.89 9.10
C ASN A 171 23.28 6.91 7.93
N ILE A 172 22.15 7.09 7.23
CA ILE A 172 22.06 7.94 6.04
C ILE A 172 21.45 9.29 6.44
N VAL A 173 22.21 10.35 6.23
CA VAL A 173 21.77 11.74 6.46
C VAL A 173 20.67 12.09 5.46
N ASN A 174 19.63 12.80 5.90
CA ASN A 174 18.47 13.22 5.08
C ASN A 174 17.64 12.06 4.50
N PHE A 175 17.66 10.87 5.12
CA PHE A 175 16.88 9.72 4.66
C PHE A 175 15.36 9.98 4.68
N ASP A 176 14.88 10.76 5.64
CA ASP A 176 13.52 11.29 5.76
C ASP A 176 13.06 12.07 4.51
N LYS A 177 13.99 12.79 3.85
CA LYS A 177 13.69 13.52 2.60
C LYS A 177 13.48 12.57 1.43
N VAL A 178 14.19 11.44 1.39
CA VAL A 178 14.01 10.43 0.34
C VAL A 178 12.61 9.86 0.38
N PHE A 179 12.12 9.49 1.58
CA PHE A 179 10.74 9.05 1.77
C PHE A 179 9.74 10.13 1.33
N THR A 180 9.97 11.38 1.76
CA THR A 180 9.09 12.53 1.45
C THR A 180 8.97 12.76 -0.06
N VAL A 181 10.08 12.70 -0.80
CA VAL A 181 10.08 12.83 -2.27
C VAL A 181 9.37 11.64 -2.92
N MET A 182 9.65 10.43 -2.46
CA MET A 182 9.02 9.21 -2.99
C MET A 182 7.50 9.24 -2.83
N ILE A 183 7.00 9.59 -1.64
CA ILE A 183 5.57 9.63 -1.38
C ILE A 183 4.88 10.76 -2.13
N LEU A 184 5.49 11.95 -2.21
CA LEU A 184 4.95 13.08 -2.96
C LEU A 184 4.83 12.76 -4.45
N ALA A 185 5.88 12.20 -5.04
CA ALA A 185 5.90 11.81 -6.45
C ALA A 185 4.86 10.71 -6.75
N SER A 186 4.82 9.67 -5.91
CA SER A 186 3.85 8.58 -6.06
C SER A 186 2.41 9.07 -5.93
N PHE A 187 2.12 9.91 -4.94
CA PHE A 187 0.79 10.48 -4.72
C PHE A 187 0.34 11.35 -5.90
N ALA A 188 1.18 12.28 -6.34
CA ALA A 188 0.87 13.15 -7.47
C ALA A 188 0.60 12.32 -8.74
N PHE A 189 1.42 11.31 -9.00
CA PHE A 189 1.25 10.41 -10.13
C PHE A 189 -0.04 9.59 -10.05
N MET A 190 -0.34 8.99 -8.89
CA MET A 190 -1.56 8.23 -8.66
C MET A 190 -2.81 9.10 -8.85
N VAL A 191 -2.82 10.32 -8.31
CA VAL A 191 -3.94 11.27 -8.49
C VAL A 191 -4.09 11.65 -9.95
N PHE A 192 -3.00 12.01 -10.63
CA PHE A 192 -3.00 12.32 -12.06
C PHE A 192 -3.62 11.19 -12.89
N CYS A 193 -3.14 9.96 -12.72
CA CYS A 193 -3.65 8.80 -13.46
C CYS A 193 -5.15 8.59 -13.23
N ASN A 194 -5.60 8.62 -11.97
CA ASN A 194 -7.01 8.39 -11.64
C ASN A 194 -7.92 9.53 -12.13
N VAL A 195 -7.49 10.78 -12.03
CA VAL A 195 -8.24 11.94 -12.56
C VAL A 195 -8.33 11.88 -14.09
N ALA A 196 -7.24 11.53 -14.78
CA ALA A 196 -7.26 11.37 -16.23
C ALA A 196 -8.20 10.24 -16.68
N ILE A 197 -8.20 9.10 -15.97
CA ILE A 197 -9.16 8.01 -16.22
C ILE A 197 -10.60 8.49 -16.00
N LEU A 198 -10.89 9.20 -14.91
CA LEU A 198 -12.23 9.75 -14.64
C LEU A 198 -12.66 10.74 -15.71
N TRP A 199 -11.75 11.59 -16.17
CA TRP A 199 -12.00 12.55 -17.23
C TRP A 199 -12.29 11.87 -18.57
N ALA A 200 -11.48 10.89 -18.97
CA ALA A 200 -11.71 10.10 -20.18
C ALA A 200 -13.06 9.36 -20.11
N LEU A 201 -13.35 8.70 -18.99
CA LEU A 201 -14.64 8.08 -18.74
C LEU A 201 -15.78 9.10 -18.78
N ARG A 202 -15.60 10.34 -18.33
CA ARG A 202 -16.64 11.36 -18.45
C ARG A 202 -16.86 11.78 -19.90
N GLN A 203 -15.80 11.94 -20.69
CA GLN A 203 -15.87 12.45 -22.06
C GLN A 203 -16.37 11.47 -23.12
N SER A 204 -16.19 10.16 -22.94
CA SER A 204 -16.60 9.16 -23.95
C SER A 204 -18.13 8.94 -24.02
N GLY A 205 -18.95 9.98 -23.92
CA GLY A 205 -20.41 9.88 -23.98
C GLY A 205 -21.05 11.05 -24.74
N PRO A 206 -21.23 10.95 -26.06
CA PRO A 206 -22.07 11.85 -26.83
C PRO A 206 -23.48 11.25 -26.96
N GLY A 207 -24.49 11.88 -26.35
CA GLY A 207 -25.91 11.61 -26.61
C GLY A 207 -26.70 10.97 -25.46
N ARG A 208 -27.62 11.78 -24.89
CA ARG A 208 -28.70 11.47 -23.93
C ARG A 208 -28.31 10.71 -22.65
N ASP A 209 -27.87 11.50 -21.66
CA ASP A 209 -28.06 11.41 -20.20
C ASP A 209 -27.88 10.10 -19.41
N GLU A 210 -27.66 8.95 -20.03
CA GLU A 210 -27.40 7.70 -19.31
C GLU A 210 -26.08 7.06 -19.74
N MET A 211 -25.10 7.19 -18.84
CA MET A 211 -23.85 6.45 -18.92
C MET A 211 -24.13 4.94 -18.88
N HIS A 212 -23.75 4.22 -19.94
CA HIS A 212 -23.88 2.77 -20.06
C HIS A 212 -23.48 2.06 -18.74
N PRO A 213 -24.22 1.05 -18.25
CA PRO A 213 -24.07 0.49 -16.90
C PRO A 213 -22.63 0.03 -16.58
N VAL A 214 -21.92 -0.55 -17.55
CA VAL A 214 -20.51 -0.96 -17.39
C VAL A 214 -19.60 0.25 -17.14
N LYS A 215 -19.82 1.34 -17.87
CA LYS A 215 -19.05 2.57 -17.76
C LYS A 215 -19.34 3.27 -16.43
N LYS A 216 -20.61 3.35 -16.02
CA LYS A 216 -21.02 3.89 -14.71
C LYS A 216 -20.37 3.13 -13.56
N ARG A 217 -20.31 1.80 -13.67
CA ARG A 217 -19.60 0.94 -12.73
C ARG A 217 -18.10 1.23 -12.71
N ALA A 218 -17.44 1.31 -13.87
CA ALA A 218 -16.02 1.64 -13.96
C ALA A 218 -15.69 2.99 -13.33
N PHE A 219 -16.48 4.03 -13.63
CA PHE A 219 -16.32 5.36 -13.04
C PHE A 219 -16.46 5.35 -11.52
N LYS A 220 -17.51 4.68 -10.99
CA LYS A 220 -17.70 4.54 -9.54
C LYS A 220 -16.50 3.84 -8.90
N MET A 221 -15.97 2.78 -9.53
CA MET A 221 -14.80 2.08 -8.99
C MET A 221 -13.54 2.96 -8.98
N VAL A 222 -13.26 3.72 -10.04
CA VAL A 222 -12.09 4.63 -10.09
C VAL A 222 -12.25 5.77 -9.10
N LEU A 223 -13.47 6.30 -8.92
CA LEU A 223 -13.76 7.33 -7.92
C LEU A 223 -13.50 6.82 -6.49
N ILE A 224 -13.93 5.59 -6.17
CA ILE A 224 -13.65 4.96 -4.87
C ILE A 224 -12.14 4.78 -4.67
N ILE A 225 -11.41 4.33 -5.69
CA ILE A 225 -9.94 4.17 -5.63
C ILE A 225 -9.26 5.52 -5.37
N LEU A 226 -9.65 6.57 -6.10
CA LEU A 226 -9.11 7.92 -5.89
C LEU A 226 -9.39 8.42 -4.48
N ALA A 227 -10.62 8.23 -3.97
CA ALA A 227 -10.97 8.63 -2.61
C ALA A 227 -10.10 7.93 -1.56
N ILE A 228 -9.82 6.63 -1.74
CA ILE A 228 -8.95 5.87 -0.82
C ILE A 228 -7.50 6.33 -0.91
N ILE A 229 -6.99 6.62 -2.12
CA ILE A 229 -5.64 7.16 -2.30
C ILE A 229 -5.52 8.51 -1.58
N VAL A 230 -6.48 9.41 -1.77
CA VAL A 230 -6.48 10.71 -1.10
C VAL A 230 -6.57 10.53 0.42
N LEU A 231 -7.49 9.71 0.92
CA LEU A 231 -7.67 9.54 2.35
C LEU A 231 -6.44 8.93 3.05
N ASN A 232 -5.79 7.94 2.43
CA ASN A 232 -4.67 7.24 3.05
C ASN A 232 -3.33 7.98 2.92
N TYR A 233 -3.11 8.68 1.80
CA TYR A 233 -1.81 9.28 1.49
C TYR A 233 -1.76 10.79 1.64
N PHE A 234 -2.90 11.48 1.78
CA PHE A 234 -2.90 12.92 2.03
C PHE A 234 -2.20 13.32 3.34
N PRO A 235 -2.40 12.64 4.49
CA PRO A 235 -1.73 13.01 5.73
C PRO A 235 -0.19 13.05 5.64
N PRO A 236 0.52 12.00 5.15
CA PRO A 236 1.97 12.09 5.00
C PRO A 236 2.40 13.16 3.98
N VAL A 237 1.70 13.27 2.85
CA VAL A 237 2.02 14.27 1.80
C VAL A 237 1.86 15.70 2.28
N ALA A 238 0.85 15.97 3.10
CA ALA A 238 0.58 17.31 3.62
C ALA A 238 1.52 17.73 4.75
N LEU A 239 2.06 16.77 5.52
CA LEU A 239 2.77 17.08 6.77
C LEU A 239 4.29 16.86 6.67
N PHE A 240 4.77 15.87 5.91
CA PHE A 240 6.19 15.48 5.91
C PHE A 240 7.11 16.52 5.23
N PRO A 241 6.72 17.21 4.14
CA PRO A 241 7.53 18.29 3.58
C PRO A 241 7.81 19.42 4.57
N PHE A 242 6.93 19.60 5.56
CA PHE A 242 7.00 20.65 6.56
C PHE A 242 7.55 20.16 7.91
N GLN A 243 8.15 18.97 7.97
CA GLN A 243 8.69 18.40 9.21
C GLN A 243 9.57 19.37 10.03
N GLN A 244 10.35 20.22 9.36
CA GLN A 244 11.25 21.20 9.98
C GLN A 244 10.55 22.32 10.76
N TYR A 245 9.25 22.52 10.52
CA TYR A 245 8.44 23.52 11.23
C TYR A 245 7.82 22.96 12.52
N PHE A 246 7.86 21.64 12.72
CA PHE A 246 7.34 20.98 13.92
C PHE A 246 8.49 20.71 14.90
N SER A 247 8.18 20.71 16.20
CA SER A 247 9.13 20.21 17.19
C SER A 247 9.36 18.70 16.97
N PRO A 248 10.58 18.19 17.23
CA PRO A 248 10.89 16.78 17.02
C PRO A 248 9.92 15.83 17.72
N ASP A 249 9.51 16.15 18.95
CA ASP A 249 8.58 15.32 19.72
C ASP A 249 7.17 15.31 19.12
N VAL A 250 6.66 16.46 18.64
CA VAL A 250 5.35 16.51 17.98
C VAL A 250 5.39 15.76 16.66
N PHE A 251 6.48 15.90 15.89
CA PHE A 251 6.60 15.19 14.62
C PHE A 251 6.64 13.67 14.83
N GLN A 252 7.47 13.19 15.75
CA GLN A 252 7.65 11.76 16.03
C GLN A 252 6.44 11.14 16.75
N CYS A 253 5.95 11.76 17.81
CA CYS A 253 4.91 11.17 18.65
C CYS A 253 3.48 11.38 18.13
N TYR A 254 3.26 12.37 17.25
CA TYR A 254 1.93 12.73 16.76
C TYR A 254 1.82 12.54 15.24
N ILE A 255 2.56 13.33 14.48
CA ILE A 255 2.41 13.42 13.02
C ILE A 255 2.80 12.11 12.34
N HIS A 256 3.93 11.53 12.74
CA HIS A 256 4.44 10.29 12.19
C HIS A 256 3.43 9.15 12.34
N TYR A 257 3.02 8.85 13.57
CA TYR A 257 2.09 7.74 13.85
C TYR A 257 0.71 7.93 13.21
N ILE A 258 0.18 9.16 13.17
CA ILE A 258 -1.08 9.42 12.44
C ILE A 258 -0.88 9.17 10.95
N ALA A 259 0.14 9.76 10.34
CA ALA A 259 0.36 9.66 8.91
C ALA A 259 0.63 8.21 8.46
N PHE A 260 1.48 7.48 9.19
CA PHE A 260 1.74 6.07 8.92
C PHE A 260 0.51 5.20 9.19
N GLY A 261 -0.28 5.49 10.23
CA GLY A 261 -1.56 4.81 10.46
C GLY A 261 -2.49 4.87 9.24
N PHE A 262 -2.74 6.08 8.72
CA PHE A 262 -3.54 6.27 7.50
C PHE A 262 -2.90 5.62 6.26
N MET A 263 -1.58 5.66 6.14
CA MET A 263 -0.88 5.03 5.03
C MET A 263 -0.96 3.49 5.10
N ASP A 264 -0.95 2.93 6.31
CA ASP A 264 -0.83 1.49 6.54
C ASP A 264 -2.17 0.77 6.51
N ILE A 265 -3.27 1.45 6.85
CA ILE A 265 -4.63 0.87 6.69
C ILE A 265 -4.93 0.49 5.22
N SER A 266 -4.18 1.06 4.26
CA SER A 266 -4.29 0.73 2.84
C SER A 266 -4.10 -0.76 2.56
N SER A 267 -3.25 -1.44 3.32
CA SER A 267 -2.94 -2.87 3.19
C SER A 267 -4.15 -3.77 3.47
N SER A 268 -5.16 -3.28 4.18
CA SER A 268 -6.43 -3.99 4.38
C SER A 268 -7.52 -3.56 3.41
N ILE A 269 -7.57 -2.27 3.05
CA ILE A 269 -8.65 -1.72 2.22
C ILE A 269 -8.53 -2.14 0.75
N GLN A 270 -7.32 -2.10 0.19
CA GLN A 270 -7.11 -2.34 -1.25
C GLN A 270 -7.41 -3.79 -1.67
N PRO A 271 -7.02 -4.83 -0.91
CA PRO A 271 -7.39 -6.21 -1.22
C PRO A 271 -8.91 -6.44 -1.18
N VAL A 272 -9.62 -5.84 -0.20
CA VAL A 272 -11.07 -5.97 -0.10
C VAL A 272 -11.77 -5.38 -1.34
N LEU A 273 -11.29 -4.25 -1.85
CA LEU A 273 -11.78 -3.70 -3.11
C LEU A 273 -11.53 -4.63 -4.30
N TYR A 274 -10.36 -5.27 -4.37
CA TYR A 274 -10.06 -6.24 -5.43
C TYR A 274 -10.99 -7.46 -5.34
N LEU A 275 -11.13 -8.05 -4.17
CA LEU A 275 -12.01 -9.20 -3.92
C LEU A 275 -13.48 -8.89 -4.21
N SER A 276 -13.93 -7.66 -3.93
CA SER A 276 -15.28 -7.22 -4.27
C SER A 276 -15.52 -7.17 -5.79
N LYS A 277 -14.47 -6.97 -6.61
CA LYS A 277 -14.60 -7.00 -8.07
C LYS A 277 -14.73 -8.43 -8.59
N GLU A 278 -13.92 -9.36 -8.08
CA GLU A 278 -13.93 -10.79 -8.42
C GLU A 278 -15.26 -11.46 -8.07
N LYS A 279 -15.78 -11.27 -6.84
CA LYS A 279 -17.04 -11.90 -6.40
C LYS A 279 -18.28 -11.40 -7.16
N ILE A 280 -18.22 -10.22 -7.77
CA ILE A 280 -19.32 -9.65 -8.58
C ILE A 280 -19.16 -10.03 -10.07
N LEU A 281 -18.09 -10.75 -10.44
CA LEU A 281 -17.93 -11.42 -11.72
C LEU A 281 -17.92 -12.94 -11.50
N PRO A 282 -18.99 -13.57 -10.97
CA PRO A 282 -19.15 -14.99 -11.22
C PRO A 282 -19.24 -15.13 -12.74
N GLN A 283 -18.39 -16.00 -13.29
CA GLN A 283 -18.43 -16.45 -14.69
C GLN A 283 -19.87 -16.48 -15.19
N LYS A 284 -20.28 -15.50 -16.01
CA LYS A 284 -21.34 -15.77 -16.97
C LYS A 284 -20.67 -16.66 -18.02
N PRO A 285 -21.09 -17.93 -18.17
CA PRO A 285 -20.65 -18.71 -19.31
C PRO A 285 -21.00 -17.90 -20.57
N GLY A 286 -20.10 -17.95 -21.54
CA GLY A 286 -20.11 -17.13 -22.73
C GLY A 286 -21.51 -16.94 -23.32
N CYS A 287 -21.78 -15.71 -23.73
CA CYS A 287 -22.83 -15.43 -24.68
C CYS A 287 -22.46 -16.20 -25.96
N CYS A 288 -22.96 -17.43 -26.09
CA CYS A 288 -22.91 -18.18 -27.34
C CYS A 288 -23.59 -17.30 -28.39
N CYS A 289 -22.81 -16.80 -29.34
CA CYS A 289 -23.33 -16.27 -30.58
C CYS A 289 -24.22 -17.34 -31.20
N ILE A 290 -25.53 -17.13 -31.17
CA ILE A 290 -26.49 -17.87 -31.98
C ILE A 290 -26.10 -17.61 -33.43
N ARG A 291 -25.51 -18.62 -34.06
CA ARG A 291 -25.28 -18.65 -35.51
C ARG A 291 -26.65 -18.86 -36.13
N ASN A 292 -27.29 -17.77 -36.55
CA ASN A 292 -28.46 -17.84 -37.43
C ASN A 292 -28.02 -18.49 -38.75
N THR A 293 -28.27 -19.78 -38.92
CA THR A 293 -28.40 -20.38 -40.24
C THR A 293 -29.86 -20.20 -40.66
N ALA A 294 -30.11 -19.16 -41.45
CA ALA A 294 -31.33 -19.00 -42.22
C ALA A 294 -31.01 -19.20 -43.71
N ASN A 295 -31.63 -20.25 -44.27
CA ASN A 295 -32.05 -20.51 -45.64
C ASN A 295 -31.07 -20.57 -46.82
N SER A 296 -31.07 -21.75 -47.46
CA SER A 296 -31.59 -21.98 -48.82
C SER A 296 -31.98 -23.48 -48.89
N GLY A 297 -33.20 -23.87 -49.21
CA GLY A 297 -33.94 -23.43 -50.40
C GLY A 297 -33.43 -24.24 -51.56
#